data_AF-A0A1A2H9D4-F1
#
_entry.id   AF-A0A1A2H9D4-F1
#
_cell.length_a   1.000
_cell.length_b   1.000
_cell.length_c   1.000
_cell.angle_alpha   90.00
_cell.angle_beta   90.00
_cell.angle_gamma   90.00
#
_symmetry.space_group_name_H-M   'P 1'
#
loop_
_entity.id
_entity.type
_entity.pdbx_description
1 polymer ?
#
loop_
_entity_poly.entity_id
_entity_poly.type
_entity_poly.pdbx_seq_one_letter_code
_entity_poly.pdbx_strand_id
1 'polypeptide(L)'
;MDVDEGSRDRVGYLRQLALGSLDNYSGRFAALERVDRDLKSLIRSLEEVGYRSWTGSLLRLWGQLEIAYASALAEGRCYLTQDEEIRVQEIAAALRASLE
;
A
#
# COMPACT_ATOMS: atom_id res chain seq x y z
N MET A 1 28.20 -12.73 5.98
CA MET A 1 26.91 -12.23 6.47
C MET A 1 25.92 -12.51 5.36
N ASP A 2 25.48 -13.77 5.30
CA ASP A 2 24.56 -14.26 4.30
C ASP A 2 23.21 -13.60 4.55
N VAL A 3 22.82 -12.68 3.67
CA VAL A 3 21.42 -12.26 3.58
C VAL A 3 20.68 -13.38 2.86
N ASP A 4 20.54 -14.45 3.62
CA ASP A 4 19.57 -15.54 3.61
C ASP A 4 18.61 -15.59 2.42
N GLU A 5 18.76 -16.64 1.61
CA GLU A 5 17.83 -17.02 0.52
C GLU A 5 16.36 -16.99 0.98
N GLY A 6 16.09 -17.39 2.23
CA GLY A 6 14.76 -17.35 2.85
C GLY A 6 14.20 -15.94 3.05
N SER A 7 15.05 -14.95 3.29
CA SER A 7 14.64 -13.53 3.38
C SER A 7 14.30 -12.96 2.00
N ARG A 8 15.00 -13.40 0.94
CA ARG A 8 14.69 -13.01 -0.44
C ARG A 8 13.36 -13.62 -0.90
N ASP A 9 13.09 -14.87 -0.56
CA ASP A 9 11.81 -15.54 -0.84
C ASP A 9 10.65 -14.90 -0.07
N ARG A 10 10.85 -14.55 1.20
CA ARG A 10 9.84 -13.86 2.02
C ARG A 10 9.52 -12.45 1.48
N VAL A 11 10.52 -11.70 1.03
CA VAL A 11 10.32 -10.40 0.38
C VAL A 11 9.54 -10.55 -0.92
N GLY A 12 9.88 -11.53 -1.76
CA GLY A 12 9.13 -11.83 -2.99
C GLY A 12 7.66 -12.18 -2.72
N TYR A 13 7.40 -12.99 -1.70
CA TYR A 13 6.05 -13.35 -1.28
C TYR A 13 5.25 -12.14 -0.76
N LEU A 14 5.84 -11.32 0.12
CA LEU A 14 5.18 -10.10 0.63
C LEU A 14 4.88 -9.10 -0.49
N ARG A 15 5.75 -9.00 -1.49
CA ARG A 15 5.55 -8.19 -2.69
C ARG A 15 4.35 -8.68 -3.51
N GLN A 16 4.24 -9.99 -3.73
CA GLN A 16 3.11 -10.58 -4.43
C GLN A 16 1.78 -10.36 -3.68
N LEU A 17 1.78 -10.45 -2.35
CA LEU A 17 0.59 -10.13 -1.55
C LEU A 17 0.19 -8.65 -1.67
N ALA A 18 1.17 -7.74 -1.68
CA ALA A 18 0.91 -6.31 -1.86
C ALA A 18 0.31 -6.01 -3.23
N LEU A 19 0.88 -6.60 -4.29
CA LEU A 19 0.35 -6.53 -5.65
C LEU A 19 -1.08 -7.08 -5.72
N GLY A 20 -1.32 -8.25 -5.11
CA GLY A 20 -2.65 -8.86 -5.08
C GLY A 20 -3.70 -8.02 -4.34
N SER A 21 -3.32 -7.30 -3.28
CA SER A 21 -4.25 -6.37 -2.61
C SER A 21 -4.59 -5.17 -3.50
N LEU A 22 -3.59 -4.62 -4.21
CA LEU A 22 -3.76 -3.49 -5.14
C LEU A 22 -4.54 -3.86 -6.41
N ASP A 23 -4.34 -5.06 -6.96
CA ASP A 23 -5.06 -5.52 -8.16
C ASP A 23 -6.58 -5.61 -7.93
N ASN A 24 -6.99 -5.79 -6.67
CA ASN A 24 -8.40 -5.81 -6.28
C ASN A 24 -8.98 -4.42 -6.00
N TYR A 25 -8.18 -3.35 -6.10
CA TYR A 25 -8.66 -1.99 -5.90
C TYR A 25 -9.35 -1.45 -7.16
N SER A 26 -10.67 -1.61 -7.24
CA SER A 26 -11.51 -1.10 -8.35
C SER A 26 -11.99 0.35 -8.14
N GLY A 27 -11.36 1.10 -7.23
CA GLY A 27 -11.92 2.35 -6.69
C GLY A 27 -12.97 2.09 -5.62
N ARG A 28 -13.51 3.19 -5.06
CA ARG A 28 -14.46 3.26 -3.93
C ARG A 28 -13.84 3.14 -2.53
N PHE A 29 -14.45 3.86 -1.60
CA PHE A 29 -14.01 4.02 -0.22
C PHE A 29 -13.86 2.70 0.56
N ALA A 30 -14.80 1.76 0.44
CA ALA A 30 -14.72 0.47 1.14
C ALA A 30 -13.57 -0.41 0.63
N ALA A 31 -13.23 -0.33 -0.66
CA ALA A 31 -12.06 -1.01 -1.20
C ALA A 31 -10.77 -0.37 -0.66
N LEU A 32 -10.78 0.94 -0.45
CA LEU A 32 -9.65 1.68 0.10
C LEU A 32 -9.31 1.27 1.53
N GLU A 33 -10.32 1.11 2.39
CA GLU A 33 -10.12 0.64 3.77
C GLU A 33 -9.39 -0.72 3.81
N ARG A 34 -9.81 -1.64 2.92
CA ARG A 34 -9.19 -2.95 2.83
C ARG A 34 -7.73 -2.86 2.37
N VAL A 35 -7.48 -2.09 1.31
CA VAL A 35 -6.13 -1.88 0.78
C VAL A 35 -5.20 -1.24 1.82
N ASP A 36 -5.69 -0.24 2.55
CA ASP A 36 -4.93 0.40 3.63
C ASP A 36 -4.51 -0.62 4.71
N ARG A 37 -5.46 -1.43 5.18
CA ARG A 37 -5.20 -2.45 6.20
C ARG A 37 -4.19 -3.50 5.73
N ASP A 38 -4.36 -4.00 4.51
CA ASP A 38 -3.47 -5.01 3.93
C ASP A 38 -2.06 -4.44 3.74
N LEU A 39 -1.93 -3.25 3.14
CA LEU A 39 -0.63 -2.59 2.93
C LEU A 39 0.08 -2.27 4.23
N LYS A 40 -0.63 -1.80 5.26
CA LYS A 40 -0.05 -1.54 6.59
C LYS A 40 0.57 -2.79 7.20
N SER A 41 -0.12 -3.93 7.11
CA SER A 41 0.40 -5.23 7.60
C SER A 41 1.63 -5.68 6.82
N LEU A 42 1.62 -5.50 5.49
CA LEU A 42 2.70 -5.92 4.61
C LEU A 42 3.95 -5.04 4.76
N ILE A 43 3.78 -3.73 4.85
CA ILE A 43 4.88 -2.77 5.09
C ILE A 43 5.57 -3.09 6.41
N ARG A 44 4.81 -3.31 7.49
CA ARG A 44 5.39 -3.72 8.78
C ARG A 44 6.18 -5.02 8.68
N SER A 45 5.65 -6.00 7.95
CA SER A 45 6.34 -7.28 7.72
C SER A 45 7.62 -7.10 6.90
N LEU A 46 7.65 -6.14 5.97
CA LEU A 46 8.81 -5.79 5.14
C LEU A 46 9.89 -5.01 5.92
N GLU A 47 9.49 -4.13 6.84
CA GLU A 47 10.41 -3.46 7.75
C GLU A 47 11.14 -4.44 8.68
N GLU A 48 10.42 -5.46 9.17
CA GLU A 48 10.96 -6.51 10.04
C GLU A 48 12.07 -7.35 9.36
N VAL A 49 11.99 -7.56 8.03
CA VAL A 49 13.03 -8.26 7.26
C VAL A 49 14.17 -7.35 6.77
N GLY A 50 14.21 -6.08 7.20
CA GLY A 50 15.38 -5.21 7.06
C GLY A 50 15.64 -4.66 5.65
N TYR A 51 14.68 -4.77 4.73
CA TYR A 51 14.87 -4.39 3.33
C TYR A 51 14.57 -2.89 3.10
N ARG A 52 15.53 -2.01 3.44
CA ARG A 52 15.32 -0.55 3.53
C ARG A 52 15.26 0.24 2.22
N SER A 53 15.74 -0.30 1.10
CA SER A 53 16.00 0.52 -0.10
C SER A 53 14.74 0.95 -0.86
N TRP A 54 13.63 0.23 -0.72
CA TRP A 54 12.36 0.49 -1.43
C TRP A 54 11.19 0.76 -0.48
N THR A 55 11.30 0.39 0.80
CA THR A 55 10.28 0.66 1.82
C THR A 55 10.02 2.13 2.03
N GLY A 56 11.01 3.02 1.85
CA GLY A 56 10.81 4.47 2.00
C GLY A 56 9.81 5.08 0.99
N SER A 57 9.93 4.72 -0.30
CA SER A 57 8.99 5.17 -1.33
C SER A 57 7.60 4.57 -1.11
N LEU A 58 7.56 3.31 -0.70
CA LEU A 58 6.34 2.56 -0.42
C LEU A 58 5.57 3.13 0.78
N LEU A 59 6.28 3.42 1.87
CA LEU A 59 5.76 4.11 3.06
C LEU A 59 5.21 5.49 2.71
N ARG A 60 5.92 6.25 1.88
CA ARG A 60 5.48 7.59 1.46
C ARG A 60 4.17 7.52 0.67
N LEU A 61 4.09 6.62 -0.31
CA LEU A 61 2.90 6.45 -1.14
C LEU A 61 1.72 5.90 -0.33
N TRP A 62 1.96 4.93 0.55
CA TRP A 62 0.95 4.42 1.48
C TRP A 62 0.46 5.52 2.42
N GLY A 63 1.34 6.35 2.98
CA GLY A 63 0.94 7.48 3.82
C GLY A 63 0.06 8.50 3.09
N GLN A 64 0.29 8.74 1.79
CA GLN A 64 -0.60 9.60 1.00
C GLN A 64 -2.00 9.00 0.84
N LEU A 65 -2.07 7.68 0.69
CA LEU A 65 -3.33 6.94 0.62
C LEU A 65 -4.07 6.99 1.97
N GLU A 66 -3.36 6.76 3.08
CA GLU A 66 -3.91 6.85 4.45
C GLU A 66 -4.44 8.26 4.75
N ILE A 67 -3.74 9.32 4.31
CA ILE A 67 -4.21 10.70 4.46
C ILE A 67 -5.54 10.91 3.74
N ALA A 68 -5.68 10.49 2.48
CA ALA A 68 -6.93 10.66 1.72
C ALA A 68 -8.10 9.93 2.40
N TYR A 69 -7.85 8.72 2.89
CA TYR A 69 -8.83 7.93 3.63
C TYR A 69 -9.24 8.58 4.96
N ALA A 70 -8.26 8.98 5.77
CA ALA A 70 -8.47 9.60 7.07
C ALA A 70 -9.17 10.96 6.97
N SER A 71 -8.86 11.76 5.95
CA SER A 71 -9.54 13.04 5.69
C SER A 71 -11.02 12.85 5.40
N ALA A 72 -11.39 11.88 4.55
CA ALA A 72 -12.79 11.58 4.28
C ALA A 72 -13.53 11.12 5.56
N LEU A 73 -12.91 10.28 6.39
CA LEU A 73 -13.48 9.89 7.69
C LEU A 73 -13.64 11.06 8.65
N ALA A 74 -12.65 11.95 8.73
CA ALA A 74 -12.69 13.12 9.61
C ALA A 74 -13.84 14.08 9.24
N GLU A 75 -14.24 14.10 7.98
CA GLU A 75 -15.40 14.84 7.48
C GLU A 75 -16.73 14.06 7.63
N GLY A 76 -16.70 12.85 8.21
CA GLY A 76 -17.87 11.98 8.37
C GLY A 76 -18.34 11.35 7.06
N ARG A 77 -17.49 11.33 6.02
CA ARG A 77 -17.81 10.75 4.71
C ARG A 77 -17.39 9.29 4.66
N CYS A 78 -18.25 8.46 4.08
CA CYS A 78 -17.93 7.08 3.68
C CYS A 78 -17.75 6.97 2.16
N TYR A 79 -17.33 8.05 1.52
CA TYR A 79 -17.09 8.16 0.08
C TYR A 79 -15.94 9.14 -0.18
N LEU A 80 -15.25 8.94 -1.30
CA LEU A 80 -14.27 9.87 -1.83
C LEU A 80 -14.97 10.77 -2.86
N THR A 81 -14.55 12.02 -2.94
CA THR A 81 -14.89 12.90 -4.07
C THR A 81 -14.19 12.41 -5.33
N GLN A 82 -14.63 12.86 -6.50
CA GLN A 82 -14.02 12.46 -7.77
C GLN A 82 -12.51 12.77 -7.82
N ASP A 83 -12.10 13.94 -7.34
CA ASP A 83 -10.69 14.33 -7.29
C ASP A 83 -9.88 13.45 -6.33
N GLU A 84 -10.46 13.06 -5.19
CA GLU A 84 -9.84 12.13 -4.25
C GLU A 84 -9.74 10.73 -4.85
N GLU A 85 -10.76 10.25 -5.58
CA GLU A 85 -10.71 8.95 -6.26
C GLU A 85 -9.60 8.92 -7.31
N ILE A 86 -9.47 9.97 -8.13
CA ILE A 86 -8.40 10.09 -9.13
C ILE A 86 -7.04 10.04 -8.44
N ARG A 87 -6.82 10.85 -7.40
CA ARG A 87 -5.55 10.86 -6.65
C ARG A 87 -5.23 9.50 -6.04
N VAL A 88 -6.21 8.84 -5.43
CA VAL A 88 -5.99 7.52 -4.84
C VAL A 88 -5.67 6.47 -5.91
N GLN A 89 -6.29 6.54 -7.09
CA GLN A 89 -5.94 5.67 -8.21
C GLN A 89 -4.52 5.92 -8.72
N GLU A 90 -4.08 7.17 -8.83
CA GLU A 90 -2.71 7.53 -9.18
C GLU A 90 -1.69 7.00 -8.16
N ILE A 91 -2.00 7.13 -6.86
CA ILE A 91 -1.16 6.60 -5.77
C ILE A 91 -1.11 5.07 -5.82
N ALA A 92 -2.24 4.40 -6.05
CA ALA A 92 -2.31 2.94 -6.18
C ALA A 92 -1.48 2.44 -7.38
N ALA A 93 -1.54 3.14 -8.52
CA ALA A 93 -0.72 2.83 -9.68
C ALA A 93 0.79 3.02 -9.39
N ALA A 94 1.16 4.08 -8.68
CA ALA A 94 2.55 4.31 -8.26
C ALA A 94 3.06 3.27 -7.24
N LEU A 95 2.18 2.83 -6.33
CA LEU A 95 2.47 1.73 -5.39
C LEU A 95 2.74 0.45 -6.15
N ARG A 96 1.87 0.09 -7.10
CA ARG A 96 2.05 -1.08 -7.97
C ARG A 96 3.38 -1.02 -8.72
N ALA A 97 3.71 0.10 -9.36
CA ALA A 97 4.97 0.25 -10.09
C ALA A 97 6.21 0.13 -9.18
N SER A 98 6.09 0.49 -7.90
CA SER A 98 7.18 0.29 -6.92
C SER A 98 7.31 -1.18 -6.46
N LEU A 99 6.27 -1.98 -6.67
CA LEU A 99 6.16 -3.39 -6.34
C LEU A 99 6.39 -4.32 -7.55
N GLU A 100 6.65 -3.82 -8.75
CA GLU A 100 7.03 -4.59 -9.96
C GLU A 100 8.54 -4.58 -10.20
#